data_AF-A0A544ZJ94-F1
#
_entry.id   AF-A0A544ZJ94-F1
#
_cell.length_a   1.000
_cell.length_b   1.000
_cell.length_c   1.000
_cell.angle_alpha   90.00
_cell.angle_beta   90.00
_cell.angle_gamma   90.00
#
_symmetry.space_group_name_H-M   'P 1'
#
loop_
_entity.id
_entity.type
_entity.pdbx_description
1 polymer ?
#
loop_
_entity_poly.entity_id
_entity_poly.type
_entity_poly.pdbx_seq_one_letter_code
_entity_poly.pdbx_strand_id
1 'polypeptide(L)'
;MAAPVSPASAQFIDATFWAQEITNRWTDLYAGWTSYTPTWTGSTSNPSLGNGTITAAYKRADTAKTASIRIRLAAGSTTTYGSGQWSFSLPPGLAPVTIQAISGHILDASSTNRWACTAYIAAATGVERIAVDGSLGVSGLIPMTWAVSDQLLLAGTFEIS
;
A
#
# COMPACT_ATOMS: atom_id res chain seq x y z
N MET A 1 9.37 -6.02 13.78
CA MET A 1 10.37 -5.88 14.84
C MET A 1 11.75 -5.93 14.22
N ALA A 2 12.58 -4.93 14.48
CA ALA A 2 13.98 -4.90 14.02
C ALA A 2 14.74 -6.16 14.49
N ALA A 3 15.90 -6.50 13.91
CA ALA A 3 16.77 -7.53 14.49
C ALA A 3 17.24 -7.09 15.90
N PRO A 4 17.57 -8.02 16.83
CA PRO A 4 18.15 -7.64 18.12
C PRO A 4 19.26 -6.61 17.92
N VAL A 5 19.18 -5.46 18.59
CA VAL A 5 20.20 -4.43 18.40
C VAL A 5 21.52 -4.95 18.97
N SER A 6 22.58 -4.99 18.18
CA SER A 6 23.91 -5.20 18.75
C SER A 6 24.23 -4.00 19.64
N PRO A 7 24.79 -4.21 20.85
CA PRO A 7 25.18 -3.10 21.71
C PRO A 7 26.13 -2.16 20.94
N ALA A 8 25.93 -0.85 21.09
CA ALA A 8 26.90 0.11 20.55
C ALA A 8 28.28 -0.13 21.19
N SER A 9 29.36 0.26 20.50
CA SER A 9 30.72 0.18 21.07
C SER A 9 30.74 0.94 22.41
N ALA A 10 31.05 0.23 23.50
CA ALA A 10 31.03 0.68 24.90
C ALA A 10 29.70 0.57 25.68
N GLN A 11 28.63 0.04 25.09
CA GLN A 11 27.43 -0.31 25.87
C GLN A 11 27.63 -1.68 26.52
N PHE A 12 27.62 -1.73 27.86
CA PHE A 12 27.63 -2.99 28.58
C PHE A 12 26.30 -3.72 28.33
N ILE A 13 26.38 -5.03 28.07
CA ILE A 13 25.19 -5.88 28.05
C ILE A 13 24.81 -6.11 29.51
N ASP A 14 23.89 -5.30 30.01
CA ASP A 14 23.38 -5.34 31.38
C ASP A 14 21.86 -5.58 31.40
N ALA A 15 21.28 -5.62 32.60
CA ALA A 15 19.84 -5.77 32.76
C ALA A 15 19.05 -4.60 32.11
N THR A 16 19.62 -3.39 32.12
CA THR A 16 19.03 -2.18 31.55
C THR A 16 18.90 -2.29 30.03
N PHE A 17 19.95 -2.75 29.36
CA PHE A 17 19.96 -3.01 27.92
C PHE A 17 18.86 -4.01 27.54
N TRP A 18 18.78 -5.14 28.25
CA TRP A 18 17.76 -6.15 27.95
C TRP A 18 16.35 -5.65 28.25
N ALA A 19 16.13 -4.87 29.31
CA ALA A 19 14.83 -4.28 29.62
C ALA A 19 14.37 -3.30 28.53
N GLN A 20 15.27 -2.44 28.05
CA GLN A 20 14.98 -1.51 26.96
C GLN A 20 14.66 -2.27 25.67
N GLU A 21 15.47 -3.28 25.35
CA GLU A 21 15.26 -4.09 24.16
C GLU A 21 13.88 -4.77 24.19
N ILE A 22 13.55 -5.48 25.28
CA ILE A 22 12.25 -6.13 25.47
C ILE A 22 11.10 -5.13 25.32
N THR A 23 11.23 -3.94 25.90
CA THR A 23 10.20 -2.88 25.80
C THR A 23 10.01 -2.40 24.36
N ASN A 24 11.10 -2.23 23.60
CA ASN A 24 11.03 -1.88 22.18
C ASN A 24 10.33 -2.98 21.37
N ARG A 25 10.66 -4.26 21.62
CA ARG A 25 10.01 -5.41 20.97
C ARG A 25 8.52 -5.47 21.26
N TRP A 26 8.14 -5.24 22.51
CA TRP A 26 6.74 -5.16 22.91
C TRP A 26 6.03 -4.02 22.18
N THR A 27 6.64 -2.83 22.14
CA THR A 27 6.06 -1.67 21.47
C THR A 27 5.83 -1.93 19.98
N ASP A 28 6.81 -2.53 19.29
CA ASP A 28 6.70 -2.90 17.88
C ASP A 28 5.58 -3.91 17.62
N LEU A 29 5.43 -4.93 18.48
CA LEU A 29 4.40 -5.97 18.39
C LEU A 29 2.98 -5.36 18.49
N TYR A 30 2.79 -4.42 19.41
CA TYR A 30 1.51 -3.75 19.63
C TYR A 30 1.31 -2.50 18.77
N ALA A 31 2.25 -2.18 17.87
CA ALA A 31 2.12 -1.04 16.98
C ALA A 31 0.86 -1.16 16.11
N GLY A 32 0.12 -0.05 16.03
CA GLY A 32 -1.08 0.07 15.20
C GLY A 32 -0.76 0.25 13.72
N TRP A 33 -1.81 0.51 12.94
CA TRP A 33 -1.67 0.91 11.54
C TRP A 33 -1.09 2.32 11.44
N THR A 34 -0.08 2.50 10.59
CA THR A 34 0.49 3.81 10.27
C THR A 34 -0.15 4.34 8.98
N SER A 35 -0.75 5.53 9.03
CA SER A 35 -1.35 6.16 7.85
C SER A 35 -0.27 6.77 6.96
N TYR A 36 -0.50 6.76 5.64
CA TYR A 36 0.35 7.44 4.68
C TYR A 36 -0.48 7.88 3.47
N THR A 37 0.06 8.81 2.68
CA THR A 37 -0.57 9.29 1.44
C THR A 37 0.18 8.73 0.25
N PRO A 38 -0.39 7.77 -0.50
CA PRO A 38 0.19 7.30 -1.75
C PRO A 38 0.14 8.39 -2.82
N THR A 39 1.18 8.46 -3.64
CA THR A 39 1.11 9.18 -4.92
C THR A 39 0.35 8.30 -5.90
N TRP A 40 -0.68 8.84 -6.55
CA TRP A 40 -1.46 8.16 -7.59
C TRP A 40 -1.00 8.63 -8.97
N THR A 41 -0.51 7.71 -9.79
CA THR A 41 0.05 8.01 -11.12
C THR A 41 -0.60 7.19 -12.21
N GLY A 42 -0.52 7.69 -13.45
CA GLY A 42 -0.91 6.98 -14.67
C GLY A 42 0.30 6.91 -15.60
N SER A 43 0.50 5.77 -16.27
CA SER A 43 1.68 5.54 -17.12
C SER A 43 1.79 6.48 -18.33
N THR A 44 0.73 7.22 -18.67
CA THR A 44 0.72 8.19 -19.78
C THR A 44 0.44 9.61 -19.29
N SER A 45 -0.60 9.81 -18.48
CA SER A 45 -0.87 11.10 -17.83
C SER A 45 -1.40 10.88 -16.42
N ASN A 46 -0.90 11.67 -15.48
CA ASN A 46 -1.28 11.51 -14.08
C ASN A 46 -2.74 11.93 -13.82
N PRO A 47 -3.49 11.13 -13.05
CA PRO A 47 -4.77 11.52 -12.48
C PRO A 47 -4.63 12.69 -11.49
N SER A 48 -5.73 13.39 -11.21
CA SER A 48 -5.81 14.38 -10.15
C SER A 48 -6.97 14.05 -9.22
N LEU A 49 -6.69 13.93 -7.92
CA LEU A 49 -7.69 13.49 -6.95
C LEU A 49 -8.85 14.48 -6.80
N GLY A 50 -8.60 15.79 -6.90
CA GLY A 50 -9.62 16.82 -6.67
C GLY A 50 -10.26 16.69 -5.29
N ASN A 51 -11.59 16.64 -5.23
CA ASN A 51 -12.38 16.42 -4.01
C ASN A 51 -12.61 14.93 -3.67
N GLY A 52 -11.94 14.00 -4.36
CA GLY A 52 -11.92 12.59 -4.00
C GLY A 52 -11.07 12.30 -2.76
N THR A 53 -11.03 11.04 -2.33
CA THR A 53 -10.24 10.61 -1.18
C THR A 53 -9.38 9.41 -1.51
N ILE A 54 -8.11 9.44 -1.09
CA ILE A 54 -7.25 8.25 -1.00
C ILE A 54 -6.93 8.05 0.47
N THR A 55 -7.37 6.92 1.04
CA THR A 55 -7.00 6.51 2.39
C THR A 55 -6.10 5.28 2.30
N ALA A 56 -4.92 5.37 2.91
CA ALA A 56 -3.98 4.26 2.94
C ALA A 56 -3.30 4.13 4.29
N ALA A 57 -2.99 2.89 4.65
CA ALA A 57 -2.24 2.59 5.84
C ALA A 57 -1.44 1.31 5.66
N TYR A 58 -0.37 1.17 6.43
CA TYR A 58 0.42 -0.06 6.51
C TYR A 58 0.66 -0.47 7.96
N LYS A 59 0.97 -1.75 8.15
CA LYS A 59 1.45 -2.31 9.41
C LYS A 59 2.61 -3.25 9.10
N ARG A 60 3.78 -3.00 9.69
CA ARG A 60 4.89 -3.96 9.64
C ARG A 60 4.57 -5.12 10.58
N ALA A 61 4.84 -6.34 10.15
CA ALA A 61 4.71 -7.50 11.00
C ALA A 61 5.81 -7.55 12.07
N ASP A 62 5.61 -8.43 13.04
CA ASP A 62 6.41 -8.55 14.25
C ASP A 62 7.84 -9.04 14.00
N THR A 63 8.25 -9.34 12.78
CA THR A 63 9.66 -9.63 12.45
C THR A 63 10.27 -8.60 11.51
N ALA A 64 9.49 -7.56 11.13
CA ALA A 64 9.84 -6.56 10.12
C ALA A 64 10.25 -7.16 8.76
N LYS A 65 9.94 -8.45 8.53
CA LYS A 65 10.15 -9.14 7.25
C LYS A 65 8.95 -9.14 6.35
N THR A 66 7.78 -8.79 6.87
CA THR A 66 6.58 -8.57 6.06
C THR A 66 5.87 -7.29 6.50
N ALA A 67 5.06 -6.74 5.60
CA ALA A 67 4.16 -5.65 5.88
C ALA A 67 2.79 -5.91 5.25
N SER A 68 1.74 -5.61 6.01
CA SER A 68 0.39 -5.50 5.49
C SER A 68 0.12 -4.07 5.05
N ILE A 69 -0.62 -3.91 3.95
CA ILE A 69 -0.98 -2.63 3.35
C ILE A 69 -2.45 -2.63 2.98
N ARG A 70 -3.08 -1.46 3.07
CA ARG A 70 -4.42 -1.20 2.52
C ARG A 70 -4.44 0.16 1.85
N ILE A 71 -5.13 0.25 0.72
CA ILE A 71 -5.37 1.47 -0.04
C ILE A 71 -6.84 1.47 -0.45
N ARG A 72 -7.52 2.59 -0.26
CA ARG A 72 -8.85 2.85 -0.80
C ARG A 72 -8.86 4.20 -1.50
N LEU A 73 -9.16 4.19 -2.79
CA LEU A 73 -9.53 5.37 -3.55
C LEU A 73 -11.06 5.45 -3.60
N ALA A 74 -11.61 6.64 -3.39
CA ALA A 74 -12.98 6.97 -3.73
C ALA A 74 -12.99 8.26 -4.54
N ALA A 75 -13.58 8.20 -5.74
CA ALA A 75 -13.61 9.34 -6.65
C ALA A 75 -14.62 10.40 -6.20
N GLY A 76 -14.24 11.66 -6.35
CA GLY A 76 -15.11 12.82 -6.16
C GLY A 76 -15.56 13.40 -7.50
N SER A 77 -16.46 14.37 -7.47
CA SER A 77 -16.99 15.01 -8.68
C SER A 77 -15.97 15.82 -9.48
N THR A 78 -14.84 16.19 -8.89
CA THR A 78 -13.75 16.91 -9.55
C THR A 78 -12.49 16.05 -9.73
N THR A 79 -12.59 14.73 -9.49
CA THR A 79 -11.49 13.79 -9.76
C THR A 79 -11.29 13.66 -11.26
N THR A 80 -10.04 13.75 -11.72
CA THR A 80 -9.65 13.39 -13.08
C THR A 80 -8.86 12.09 -13.06
N TYR A 81 -9.04 11.27 -14.08
CA TYR A 81 -8.62 9.86 -14.06
C TYR A 81 -7.32 9.58 -14.83
N GLY A 82 -6.73 10.63 -15.43
CA GLY A 82 -5.53 10.51 -16.24
C GLY A 82 -5.69 9.49 -17.37
N SER A 83 -4.56 8.91 -17.80
CA SER A 83 -4.52 7.89 -18.83
C SER A 83 -3.33 6.95 -18.61
N GLY A 84 -3.43 5.76 -19.21
CA GLY A 84 -2.49 4.66 -18.94
C GLY A 84 -2.81 3.93 -17.65
N GLN A 85 -2.01 2.91 -17.35
CA GLN A 85 -2.21 2.04 -16.20
C GLN A 85 -1.91 2.80 -14.91
N TRP A 86 -2.79 2.65 -13.92
CA TRP A 86 -2.63 3.27 -12.61
C TRP A 86 -1.63 2.54 -11.74
N SER A 87 -0.93 3.33 -10.91
CA SER A 87 -0.09 2.85 -9.82
C SER A 87 -0.21 3.77 -8.61
N PHE A 88 0.13 3.21 -7.44
CA PHE A 88 0.19 3.91 -6.16
C PHE A 88 1.55 3.71 -5.50
N SER A 89 2.17 4.78 -5.01
CA SER A 89 3.46 4.66 -4.32
C SER A 89 3.35 3.89 -3.00
N LEU A 90 4.37 3.12 -2.66
CA LEU A 90 4.54 2.57 -1.31
C LEU A 90 4.97 3.66 -0.31
N PRO A 91 4.73 3.47 0.99
CA PRO A 91 5.29 4.34 2.01
C PRO A 91 6.83 4.21 2.04
N PRO A 92 7.56 5.29 2.36
CA PRO A 92 9.01 5.25 2.47
C PRO A 92 9.50 4.13 3.40
N GLY A 93 10.54 3.42 2.96
CA GLY A 93 11.17 2.36 3.76
C GLY A 93 10.46 1.00 3.73
N LEU A 94 9.36 0.83 2.99
CA LEU A 94 8.84 -0.49 2.62
C LEU A 94 9.39 -0.88 1.25
N ALA A 95 10.51 -1.61 1.24
CA ALA A 95 11.14 -2.11 0.02
C ALA A 95 10.80 -3.59 -0.17
N PRO A 96 9.99 -3.96 -1.19
CA PRO A 96 9.70 -5.36 -1.48
C PRO A 96 10.96 -6.08 -2.00
N VAL A 97 11.22 -7.29 -1.51
CA VAL A 97 12.41 -8.09 -1.91
C VAL A 97 12.23 -8.81 -3.24
N THR A 98 10.98 -9.03 -3.64
CA THR A 98 10.58 -9.68 -4.89
C THR A 98 9.22 -9.13 -5.32
N ILE A 99 8.84 -9.41 -6.57
CA ILE A 99 7.51 -9.08 -7.07
C ILE A 99 6.49 -9.95 -6.32
N GLN A 100 5.52 -9.31 -5.70
CA GLN A 100 4.47 -9.97 -4.92
C GLN A 100 3.10 -9.44 -5.31
N ALA A 101 2.03 -10.15 -4.95
CA ALA A 101 0.68 -9.77 -5.31
C ALA A 101 -0.14 -9.37 -4.07
N ILE A 102 -0.95 -8.33 -4.23
CA ILE A 102 -2.05 -8.00 -3.32
C ILE A 102 -3.36 -8.04 -4.11
N SER A 103 -4.47 -8.24 -3.41
CA SER A 103 -5.78 -8.38 -4.05
C SER A 103 -6.68 -7.21 -3.68
N GLY A 104 -7.78 -7.09 -4.41
CA GLY A 104 -8.71 -6.00 -4.22
C GLY A 104 -9.96 -6.13 -5.07
N HIS A 105 -10.73 -5.06 -5.06
CA HIS A 105 -11.87 -4.92 -5.96
C HIS A 105 -12.13 -3.47 -6.32
N ILE A 106 -12.82 -3.31 -7.45
CA ILE A 106 -13.38 -2.05 -7.92
C ILE A 106 -14.89 -2.10 -7.71
N LEU A 107 -15.47 -0.97 -7.33
CA LEU A 107 -16.91 -0.78 -7.19
C LEU A 107 -17.35 0.36 -8.10
N ASP A 108 -18.28 0.07 -9.00
CA ASP A 108 -19.10 1.08 -9.68
C ASP A 108 -20.23 1.47 -8.74
N ALA A 109 -20.20 2.69 -8.23
CA ALA A 109 -21.21 3.18 -7.29
C ALA A 109 -22.57 3.42 -7.98
N SER A 110 -22.59 3.59 -9.31
CA SER A 110 -23.81 3.82 -10.08
C SER A 110 -24.58 2.52 -10.38
N SER A 111 -23.90 1.38 -10.46
CA SER A 111 -24.50 0.08 -10.83
C SER A 111 -24.35 -1.02 -9.77
N THR A 112 -23.61 -0.78 -8.68
CA THR A 112 -23.18 -1.77 -7.67
C THR A 112 -22.32 -2.92 -8.19
N ASN A 113 -21.90 -2.87 -9.45
CA ASN A 113 -20.99 -3.85 -10.04
C ASN A 113 -19.64 -3.87 -9.32
N ARG A 114 -19.09 -5.07 -9.17
CA ARG A 114 -17.77 -5.29 -8.55
C ARG A 114 -16.87 -6.09 -9.46
N TRP A 115 -15.64 -5.63 -9.63
CA TRP A 115 -14.60 -6.38 -10.34
C TRP A 115 -13.48 -6.73 -9.38
N ALA A 116 -13.15 -8.01 -9.27
CA ALA A 116 -11.96 -8.43 -8.54
C ALA A 116 -10.71 -7.96 -9.28
N CYS A 117 -9.68 -7.54 -8.55
CA CYS A 117 -8.41 -7.16 -9.14
C CYS A 117 -7.24 -7.67 -8.31
N THR A 118 -6.10 -7.81 -8.96
CA THR A 118 -4.82 -8.15 -8.35
C THR A 118 -3.82 -7.07 -8.73
N ALA A 119 -3.09 -6.51 -7.77
CA ALA A 119 -2.00 -5.58 -8.01
C ALA A 119 -0.67 -6.24 -7.67
N TYR A 120 0.37 -5.90 -8.42
CA TYR A 120 1.73 -6.30 -8.10
C TYR A 120 2.42 -5.22 -7.26
N ILE A 121 3.22 -5.67 -6.30
CA ILE A 121 4.12 -4.83 -5.52
C ILE A 121 5.52 -5.07 -6.06
N ALA A 122 6.15 -4.05 -6.62
CA ALA A 122 7.48 -4.13 -7.23
C ALA A 122 8.38 -2.97 -6.78
N ALA A 123 9.68 -3.24 -6.68
CA ALA A 123 10.68 -2.36 -6.07
C ALA A 123 10.91 -1.03 -6.82
N ALA A 124 10.56 -0.94 -8.11
CA ALA A 124 10.83 0.24 -8.93
C ALA A 124 9.72 1.32 -8.86
N THR A 125 8.50 0.95 -8.47
CA THR A 125 7.29 1.73 -8.82
C THR A 125 6.16 1.66 -7.79
N GLY A 126 6.26 0.80 -6.77
CA GLY A 126 5.26 0.69 -5.71
C GLY A 126 4.19 -0.38 -5.98
N VAL A 127 2.92 -0.05 -5.69
CA VAL A 127 1.76 -0.87 -6.05
C VAL A 127 1.37 -0.55 -7.49
N GLU A 128 1.63 -1.49 -8.38
CA GLU A 128 1.47 -1.31 -9.82
C GLU A 128 0.71 -2.49 -10.44
N ARG A 129 0.54 -2.42 -11.75
CA ARG A 129 -0.02 -3.52 -12.54
C ARG A 129 -1.34 -4.06 -11.98
N ILE A 130 -2.22 -3.15 -11.55
CA ILE A 130 -3.53 -3.50 -10.99
C ILE A 130 -4.35 -4.12 -12.13
N ALA A 131 -4.40 -5.45 -12.20
CA ALA A 131 -5.02 -6.22 -13.26
C ALA A 131 -6.45 -6.60 -12.86
N VAL A 132 -7.40 -6.38 -13.77
CA VAL A 132 -8.83 -6.65 -13.55
C VAL A 132 -9.40 -7.65 -14.56
N ASP A 133 -8.74 -7.83 -15.71
CA ASP A 133 -9.12 -8.81 -16.74
C ASP A 133 -7.91 -9.26 -17.56
N GLY A 134 -7.37 -10.45 -17.22
CA GLY A 134 -6.46 -11.31 -18.00
C GLY A 134 -5.11 -10.75 -18.52
N SER A 135 -4.99 -9.44 -18.67
CA SER A 135 -3.85 -8.70 -19.23
C SER A 135 -4.02 -7.16 -19.13
N LEU A 136 -5.23 -6.63 -18.87
CA LEU A 136 -5.48 -5.20 -18.83
C LEU A 136 -5.39 -4.61 -17.42
N GLY A 137 -4.69 -3.47 -17.36
CA GLY A 137 -4.53 -2.66 -16.16
C GLY A 137 -5.69 -1.72 -15.89
N VAL A 138 -6.01 -1.51 -14.62
CA VAL A 138 -6.93 -0.45 -14.19
C VAL A 138 -6.42 0.89 -14.69
N SER A 139 -7.33 1.65 -15.31
CA SER A 139 -7.10 2.98 -15.86
C SER A 139 -8.41 3.77 -15.79
N GLY A 140 -8.40 5.02 -16.28
CA GLY A 140 -9.61 5.85 -16.31
C GLY A 140 -10.78 5.29 -17.12
N LEU A 141 -10.56 4.28 -17.96
CA LEU A 141 -11.59 3.64 -18.78
C LEU A 141 -11.70 2.12 -18.54
N ILE A 142 -10.89 1.55 -17.64
CA ILE A 142 -10.81 0.10 -17.40
C ILE A 142 -10.90 -0.16 -15.88
N PRO A 143 -11.78 -1.07 -15.42
CA PRO A 143 -12.72 -1.89 -16.20
C PRO A 143 -13.96 -1.11 -16.67
N MET A 144 -14.12 0.13 -16.20
CA MET A 144 -15.29 0.97 -16.41
C MET A 144 -14.86 2.42 -16.64
N THR A 145 -15.80 3.23 -17.14
CA THR A 145 -15.64 4.69 -17.09
C THR A 145 -15.91 5.14 -15.68
N TRP A 146 -14.90 5.67 -15.01
CA TRP A 146 -15.01 6.11 -13.62
C TRP A 146 -15.83 7.39 -13.49
N ALA A 147 -16.60 7.47 -12.41
CA ALA A 147 -17.45 8.58 -12.04
C ALA A 147 -17.39 8.86 -10.52
N VAL A 148 -18.21 9.81 -10.06
CA VAL A 148 -18.30 10.16 -8.64
C VAL A 148 -18.74 8.95 -7.79
N SER A 149 -18.15 8.81 -6.62
CA SER A 149 -18.39 7.73 -5.63
C SER A 149 -17.83 6.36 -5.97
N ASP A 150 -17.29 6.15 -7.17
CA ASP A 150 -16.61 4.91 -7.55
C ASP A 150 -15.38 4.64 -6.70
N GLN A 151 -15.05 3.37 -6.49
CA GLN A 151 -14.01 2.98 -5.54
C GLN A 151 -13.05 1.93 -6.09
N LEU A 152 -11.80 2.04 -5.68
CA LEU A 152 -10.79 0.99 -5.77
C LEU A 152 -10.31 0.67 -4.37
N LEU A 153 -10.34 -0.60 -3.99
CA LEU A 153 -9.83 -1.09 -2.72
C LEU A 153 -8.77 -2.14 -2.99
N LEU A 154 -7.57 -1.98 -2.41
CA LEU A 154 -6.46 -2.91 -2.49
C LEU A 154 -5.95 -3.22 -1.08
N ALA A 155 -5.69 -4.48 -0.78
CA ALA A 155 -5.08 -4.89 0.48
C ALA A 155 -4.31 -6.20 0.35
N GLY A 156 -3.30 -6.37 1.18
CA GLY A 156 -2.56 -7.63 1.26
C GLY A 156 -1.32 -7.51 2.14
N THR A 157 -0.57 -8.61 2.20
CA THR A 157 0.69 -8.70 2.94
C THR A 157 1.80 -9.09 1.97
N PHE A 158 2.96 -8.46 2.11
CA PHE A 158 4.12 -8.72 1.26
C PHE A 158 5.41 -8.69 2.10
N GLU A 159 6.39 -9.45 1.65
CA GLU A 159 7.75 -9.51 2.18
C GLU A 159 8.53 -8.24 1.86
N ILE A 160 9.27 -7.75 2.85
CA ILE A 160 10.12 -6.57 2.79
C ILE A 160 11.54 -6.91 3.29
N SER A 161 12.53 -6.16 2.81
CA SER A 161 13.95 -6.38 3.14
C SER A 161 14.26 -6.21 4.63
#